data_AF-A0A223KVT4-F1
#
_entry.id   AF-A0A223KVT4-F1
#
_cell.length_a   1.000
_cell.length_b   1.000
_cell.length_c   1.000
_cell.angle_alpha   90.00
_cell.angle_beta   90.00
_cell.angle_gamma   90.00
#
_symmetry.space_group_name_H-M   'P 1'
#
loop_
_entity.id
_entity.type
_entity.pdbx_description
1 polymer ?
#
loop_
_entity_poly.entity_id
_entity_poly.type
_entity_poly.pdbx_seq_one_letter_code
_entity_poly.pdbx_strand_id
1 'polypeptide(L)'
;MKKLTFLLSISFMFLCVIVGGNSVGAQELTKKEVDGSSLVNDEIQIDKNLSLEEIFDNYELEVLDESEFAELSSEVGVLNFESKEDFHKFLIEAESQPAEIHGDIFLDAKYQLLKNNDQIGIAAGSNMTRTHSYSSSTWMGATLTLTGTYNIYSYNSFRSITEGSASTRFSGFTVGLSWTETNKGVNIASNGQSAYTWAEGTVGYVIFIEGIGTVYERPTDIYFTYHI
;
A
#
# COMPACT_ATOMS: atom_id res chain seq x y z
N MET A 1 -2.78 -80.59 9.49
CA MET A 1 -3.68 -79.99 8.47
C MET A 1 -3.36 -78.51 8.38
N LYS A 2 -2.93 -78.05 7.20
CA LYS A 2 -2.52 -76.67 6.90
C LYS A 2 -3.75 -75.79 6.69
N LYS A 3 -3.75 -74.57 7.23
CA LYS A 3 -4.45 -73.42 6.62
C LYS A 3 -3.50 -72.23 6.59
N LEU A 4 -3.17 -71.86 5.35
CA LEU A 4 -2.36 -70.74 4.92
C LEU A 4 -3.35 -69.60 4.66
N THR A 5 -3.20 -68.47 5.35
CA THR A 5 -3.98 -67.26 5.06
C THR A 5 -3.03 -66.20 4.54
N PHE A 6 -3.18 -65.91 3.25
CA PHE A 6 -2.48 -64.91 2.47
C PHE A 6 -3.24 -63.59 2.63
N LEU A 7 -2.60 -62.53 3.13
CA LEU A 7 -3.16 -61.17 3.14
C LEU A 7 -2.50 -60.39 2.00
N LEU A 8 -3.30 -60.16 0.97
CA LEU A 8 -2.97 -59.40 -0.23
C LEU A 8 -3.14 -57.90 0.06
N SER A 9 -2.08 -57.12 -0.13
CA SER A 9 -2.10 -55.66 -0.16
C SER A 9 -2.83 -55.19 -1.43
N ILE A 10 -3.94 -54.46 -1.26
CA ILE A 10 -4.65 -53.80 -2.36
C ILE A 10 -4.16 -52.35 -2.40
N SER A 11 -3.34 -52.03 -3.40
CA SER A 11 -3.05 -50.66 -3.81
C SER A 11 -4.29 -50.05 -4.46
N PHE A 12 -4.83 -48.98 -3.88
CA PHE A 12 -5.93 -48.23 -4.46
C PHE A 12 -5.36 -47.23 -5.49
N MET A 13 -5.26 -47.67 -6.73
CA MET A 13 -5.06 -46.79 -7.89
C MET A 13 -6.39 -46.05 -8.12
N PHE A 14 -6.46 -44.77 -7.76
CA PHE A 14 -7.59 -43.93 -8.19
C PHE A 14 -7.44 -43.62 -9.67
N LEU A 15 -8.24 -44.33 -10.44
CA LEU A 15 -8.51 -44.15 -11.86
C LEU A 15 -9.35 -42.86 -12.02
N CYS A 16 -8.73 -41.75 -12.41
CA CYS A 16 -9.49 -40.58 -12.88
C CYS A 16 -10.05 -40.90 -14.28
N VAL A 17 -11.29 -41.36 -14.31
CA VAL A 17 -12.10 -41.46 -15.53
C VAL A 17 -12.43 -40.04 -15.98
N ILE A 18 -11.94 -39.65 -17.15
CA ILE A 18 -12.42 -38.48 -17.87
C ILE A 18 -13.81 -38.82 -18.40
N VAL A 19 -14.86 -38.38 -17.71
CA VAL A 19 -16.21 -38.28 -18.26
C VAL A 19 -16.49 -36.82 -18.53
N GLY A 20 -16.58 -36.48 -19.83
CA GLY A 20 -17.09 -35.20 -20.27
C GLY A 20 -18.54 -35.02 -19.82
N GLY A 21 -18.76 -34.00 -18.99
CA GLY A 21 -20.07 -33.46 -18.65
C GLY A 21 -19.87 -31.96 -18.50
N ASN A 22 -20.66 -31.18 -19.25
CA ASN A 22 -20.62 -29.73 -19.25
C ASN A 22 -20.85 -29.19 -17.84
N SER A 23 -19.78 -28.84 -17.12
CA SER A 23 -19.85 -27.97 -15.97
C SER A 23 -19.48 -26.56 -16.43
N VAL A 24 -20.45 -25.67 -16.27
CA VAL A 24 -20.33 -24.22 -16.34
C VAL A 24 -18.96 -23.80 -15.80
N GLY A 25 -18.17 -23.14 -16.65
CA GLY A 25 -16.83 -22.70 -16.30
C GLY A 25 -16.88 -21.79 -15.08
N ALA A 26 -16.48 -22.32 -13.93
CA ALA A 26 -15.81 -21.49 -12.95
C ALA A 26 -14.55 -20.98 -13.65
N GLN A 27 -14.56 -19.70 -14.05
CA GLN A 27 -13.31 -19.02 -14.32
C GLN A 27 -12.49 -19.15 -13.05
N GLU A 28 -11.43 -19.94 -13.11
CA GLU A 28 -10.32 -19.88 -12.16
C GLU A 28 -9.79 -18.43 -12.24
N LEU A 29 -10.30 -17.56 -11.35
CA LEU A 29 -9.75 -16.24 -11.14
C LEU A 29 -8.40 -16.45 -10.48
N THR A 30 -7.36 -16.62 -11.30
CA THR A 30 -5.97 -16.71 -10.85
C THR A 30 -5.55 -15.31 -10.38
N LYS A 31 -5.84 -15.00 -9.11
CA LYS A 31 -5.28 -13.83 -8.45
C LYS A 31 -3.76 -13.97 -8.49
N LYS A 32 -3.06 -12.85 -8.69
CA LYS A 32 -1.61 -12.85 -8.79
C LYS A 32 -1.02 -12.99 -7.38
N GLU A 33 -0.56 -14.19 -7.06
CA GLU A 33 0.10 -14.54 -5.80
C GLU A 33 1.57 -14.08 -5.78
N VAL A 34 2.02 -13.59 -4.63
CA VAL A 34 3.40 -13.15 -4.36
C VAL A 34 3.89 -13.85 -3.10
N ASP A 35 5.11 -14.37 -3.10
CA ASP A 35 5.75 -14.94 -1.90
C ASP A 35 6.12 -13.82 -0.92
N GLY A 36 5.34 -13.69 0.15
CA GLY A 36 5.52 -12.72 1.22
C GLY A 36 6.78 -12.98 2.05
N SER A 37 7.22 -14.24 2.16
CA SER A 37 8.42 -14.64 2.90
C SER A 37 9.68 -13.99 2.31
N SER A 38 9.71 -13.79 0.99
CA SER A 38 10.81 -13.10 0.29
C SER A 38 10.94 -11.60 0.61
N LEU A 39 9.94 -11.01 1.26
CA LEU A 39 9.90 -9.59 1.60
C LEU A 39 10.36 -9.31 3.04
N VAL A 40 10.53 -10.36 3.84
CA VAL A 40 10.86 -10.26 5.27
C VAL A 40 12.34 -9.96 5.46
N ASN A 41 12.65 -9.04 6.36
CA ASN A 41 14.01 -8.87 6.83
C ASN A 41 14.42 -9.98 7.82
N ASP A 42 15.37 -10.84 7.42
CA ASP A 42 15.91 -11.94 8.23
C ASP A 42 16.54 -11.49 9.56
N GLU A 43 16.91 -10.21 9.69
CA GLU A 43 17.49 -9.66 10.93
C GLU A 43 16.46 -9.50 12.05
N ILE A 44 15.16 -9.51 11.75
CA ILE A 44 14.08 -9.37 12.74
C ILE A 44 14.02 -10.63 13.61
N GLN A 45 14.25 -10.43 14.91
CA GLN A 45 14.16 -11.48 15.91
C GLN A 45 12.75 -11.56 16.49
N ILE A 46 12.24 -12.79 16.64
CA ILE A 46 10.96 -13.04 17.32
C ILE A 46 11.25 -13.47 18.75
N ASP A 47 10.82 -12.68 19.72
CA ASP A 47 11.07 -12.94 21.14
C ASP A 47 10.25 -14.12 21.70
N LYS A 48 9.13 -14.46 21.06
CA LYS A 48 8.24 -15.57 21.45
C LYS A 48 7.65 -16.27 20.22
N ASN A 49 7.81 -17.59 20.16
CA ASN A 49 7.14 -18.41 19.16
C ASN A 49 5.65 -18.50 19.49
N LEU A 50 4.84 -17.66 18.84
CA LEU A 50 3.39 -17.60 18.98
C LEU A 50 2.70 -18.66 18.11
N SER A 51 1.52 -19.13 18.53
CA SER A 51 0.59 -19.83 17.64
C SER A 51 0.01 -18.86 16.62
N LEU A 52 -0.59 -19.38 15.54
CA LEU A 52 -1.25 -18.54 14.54
C LEU A 52 -2.43 -17.77 15.13
N GLU A 53 -3.20 -18.42 16.01
CA GLU A 53 -4.30 -17.80 16.77
C GLU A 53 -3.79 -16.66 17.66
N GLU A 54 -2.68 -16.86 18.40
CA GLU A 54 -2.06 -15.80 19.20
C GLU A 54 -1.58 -14.61 18.33
N ILE A 55 -1.11 -14.86 17.10
CA ILE A 55 -0.73 -13.79 16.16
C ILE A 55 -1.99 -13.03 15.71
N PHE A 56 -3.05 -13.75 15.33
CA PHE A 56 -4.28 -13.12 14.86
C PHE A 56 -4.91 -12.24 15.93
N ASP A 57 -4.95 -12.73 17.17
CA ASP A 57 -5.44 -11.96 18.31
C ASP A 57 -4.56 -10.74 18.62
N ASN A 58 -3.23 -10.89 18.57
CA ASN A 58 -2.30 -9.80 18.93
C ASN A 58 -2.34 -8.63 17.94
N TYR A 59 -2.58 -8.92 16.66
CA TYR A 59 -2.59 -7.91 15.59
C TYR A 59 -4.01 -7.60 15.08
N GLU A 60 -5.05 -8.02 15.82
CA GLU A 60 -6.46 -7.79 15.51
C GLU A 60 -6.84 -8.21 14.07
N LEU A 61 -6.31 -9.36 13.62
CA LEU A 61 -6.46 -9.82 12.24
C LEU A 61 -7.80 -10.50 12.01
N GLU A 62 -8.49 -10.09 10.95
CA GLU A 62 -9.75 -10.69 10.54
C GLU A 62 -9.52 -11.80 9.52
N VAL A 63 -10.07 -12.99 9.78
CA VAL A 63 -10.05 -14.12 8.83
C VAL A 63 -11.04 -13.82 7.72
N LEU A 64 -10.56 -13.86 6.47
CA LEU A 64 -11.43 -13.71 5.31
C LEU A 64 -12.22 -15.00 5.08
N ASP A 65 -13.54 -14.88 4.95
CA ASP A 65 -14.35 -15.99 4.48
C ASP A 65 -14.30 -16.16 2.95
N GLU A 66 -14.82 -17.29 2.44
CA GLU A 66 -14.81 -17.58 1.00
C GLU A 66 -15.57 -16.52 0.16
N SER A 67 -16.60 -15.89 0.73
CA SER A 67 -17.40 -14.87 0.03
C SER A 67 -16.68 -13.53 -0.02
N GLU A 68 -16.09 -13.08 1.09
CA GLU A 68 -15.26 -11.88 1.15
C GLU A 68 -14.05 -12.00 0.21
N PHE A 69 -13.43 -13.19 0.16
CA PHE A 69 -12.39 -13.46 -0.80
C PHE A 69 -12.88 -13.37 -2.25
N ALA A 70 -14.07 -13.89 -2.56
CA ALA A 70 -14.61 -13.83 -3.92
C ALA A 70 -14.96 -12.39 -4.37
N GLU A 71 -15.27 -11.50 -3.43
CA GLU A 71 -15.55 -10.09 -3.69
C GLU A 71 -14.30 -9.24 -3.95
N LEU A 72 -13.13 -9.70 -3.48
CA LEU A 72 -11.86 -9.04 -3.80
C LEU A 72 -11.63 -9.05 -5.32
N SER A 73 -11.43 -7.87 -5.90
CA SER A 73 -11.18 -7.74 -7.34
C SER A 73 -10.00 -8.61 -7.78
N SER A 74 -10.05 -9.13 -9.01
CA SER A 74 -8.96 -9.95 -9.57
C SER A 74 -7.62 -9.22 -9.73
N GLU A 75 -7.64 -7.89 -9.61
CA GLU A 75 -6.45 -7.03 -9.64
C GLU A 75 -5.77 -6.92 -8.26
N VAL A 76 -6.45 -7.35 -7.19
CA VAL A 76 -5.87 -7.46 -5.85
C VAL A 76 -5.05 -8.74 -5.79
N GLY A 77 -3.73 -8.58 -5.67
CA GLY A 77 -2.84 -9.70 -5.41
C GLY A 77 -2.96 -10.23 -3.99
N VAL A 78 -2.17 -11.24 -3.69
CA VAL A 78 -2.17 -11.86 -2.36
C VAL A 78 -0.73 -12.09 -1.93
N LEU A 79 -0.41 -11.77 -0.68
CA LEU A 79 0.87 -12.12 -0.06
C LEU A 79 0.76 -13.50 0.58
N ASN A 80 1.46 -14.49 0.04
CA ASN A 80 1.51 -15.84 0.57
C ASN A 80 2.74 -16.02 1.45
N PHE A 81 2.57 -16.40 2.71
CA PHE A 81 3.64 -16.80 3.60
C PHE A 81 3.65 -18.31 3.77
N GLU A 82 4.82 -18.92 3.59
CA GLU A 82 5.01 -20.36 3.77
C GLU A 82 5.16 -20.75 5.24
N SER A 83 5.55 -19.79 6.10
CA SER A 83 5.76 -20.04 7.52
C SER A 83 5.13 -18.95 8.39
N LYS A 84 4.57 -19.36 9.54
CA LYS A 84 4.05 -18.44 10.55
C LYS A 84 5.14 -17.53 11.14
N GLU A 85 6.40 -17.97 11.07
CA GLU A 85 7.54 -17.22 11.55
C GLU A 85 7.77 -15.99 10.67
N ASP A 86 7.82 -16.19 9.36
CA ASP A 86 8.02 -15.10 8.39
C ASP A 86 6.83 -14.16 8.38
N PHE A 87 5.62 -14.70 8.53
CA PHE A 87 4.42 -13.88 8.72
C PHE A 87 4.49 -13.01 9.99
N HIS A 88 4.95 -13.56 11.12
CA HIS A 88 5.07 -12.76 12.33
C HIS A 88 6.17 -11.70 12.22
N LYS A 89 7.32 -12.03 11.61
CA LYS A 89 8.36 -11.02 11.31
C LYS A 89 7.84 -9.91 10.39
N PHE A 90 7.04 -10.27 9.39
CA PHE A 90 6.37 -9.32 8.51
C PHE A 90 5.50 -8.34 9.29
N LEU A 91 4.68 -8.83 10.23
CA LEU A 91 3.82 -7.97 11.05
C LEU A 91 4.62 -7.07 12.01
N ILE A 92 5.68 -7.60 12.63
CA ILE A 92 6.60 -6.82 13.48
C ILE A 92 7.26 -5.70 12.66
N GLU A 93 7.74 -6.01 11.45
CA GLU A 93 8.34 -5.04 10.55
C GLU A 93 7.32 -3.95 10.21
N ALA A 94 6.11 -4.36 9.81
CA ALA A 94 5.03 -3.46 9.47
C ALA A 94 4.73 -2.49 10.62
N GLU A 95 4.52 -2.96 11.85
CA GLU A 95 4.24 -2.11 13.01
C GLU A 95 5.38 -1.15 13.37
N SER A 96 6.63 -1.59 13.21
CA SER A 96 7.81 -0.79 13.55
C SER A 96 7.99 0.46 12.67
N GLN A 97 7.39 0.47 11.48
CA GLN A 97 7.46 1.60 10.56
C GLN A 97 6.65 2.80 11.09
N PRO A 98 7.06 4.04 10.80
CA PRO A 98 6.30 5.22 11.23
C PRO A 98 4.93 5.28 10.55
N ALA A 99 3.90 5.66 11.32
CA ALA A 99 2.53 5.87 10.84
C ALA A 99 2.34 7.25 10.17
N GLU A 100 3.24 8.18 10.46
CA GLU A 100 3.30 9.52 9.88
C GLU A 100 4.54 9.68 9.01
N ILE A 101 4.37 10.25 7.82
CA ILE A 101 5.48 10.49 6.90
C ILE A 101 5.49 11.94 6.45
N HIS A 102 6.60 12.63 6.77
CA HIS A 102 6.78 14.06 6.53
C HIS A 102 7.86 14.34 5.48
N GLY A 103 7.55 15.26 4.56
CA GLY A 103 8.54 15.89 3.68
C GLY A 103 8.40 17.41 3.60
N ASP A 104 9.50 18.08 3.26
CA ASP A 104 9.50 19.50 2.90
C ASP A 104 9.85 19.67 1.42
N ILE A 105 9.02 20.41 0.68
CA ILE A 105 9.25 20.71 -0.75
C ILE A 105 9.43 22.22 -0.93
N PHE A 106 10.59 22.61 -1.46
CA PHE A 106 10.92 24.00 -1.74
C PHE A 106 10.84 24.30 -3.24
N LEU A 107 10.38 25.50 -3.59
CA LEU A 107 10.47 26.00 -4.96
C LEU A 107 11.94 26.04 -5.41
N ASP A 108 12.22 25.38 -6.53
CA ASP A 108 13.56 25.19 -7.10
C ASP A 108 14.34 26.51 -7.27
N ALA A 109 15.60 26.52 -6.80
CA ALA A 109 16.52 27.66 -6.79
C ALA A 109 16.80 28.25 -8.18
N LYS A 110 16.58 27.49 -9.25
CA LYS A 110 16.74 27.96 -10.64
C LYS A 110 15.83 29.16 -10.97
N TYR A 111 14.71 29.33 -10.26
CA TYR A 111 13.83 30.51 -10.36
C TYR A 111 14.14 31.63 -9.37
N GLN A 112 14.95 31.38 -8.34
CA GLN A 112 15.50 32.45 -7.49
C GLN A 112 16.53 33.29 -8.26
N LEU A 113 17.18 32.72 -9.29
CA LEU A 113 18.10 33.45 -10.18
C LEU A 113 17.38 34.39 -11.16
N LEU A 114 16.16 34.08 -11.58
CA LEU A 114 15.31 35.01 -12.36
C LEU A 114 14.87 36.23 -11.54
N LYS A 115 14.92 36.14 -10.20
CA LYS A 115 14.65 37.24 -9.27
C LYS A 115 15.70 38.36 -9.37
N ASN A 116 16.90 38.05 -9.87
CA ASN A 116 18.01 39.01 -9.97
C ASN A 116 18.16 39.64 -11.36
N ASN A 117 17.53 39.11 -12.42
CA ASN A 117 17.81 39.55 -13.79
C ASN A 117 16.67 40.22 -14.55
N ASP A 118 15.42 40.17 -14.08
CA ASP A 118 14.32 40.81 -14.80
C ASP A 118 13.61 41.88 -13.95
N GLN A 119 14.14 43.11 -14.05
CA GLN A 119 13.35 44.34 -13.93
C GLN A 119 12.40 44.50 -15.15
N ILE A 120 11.69 43.44 -15.53
CA ILE A 120 10.58 43.56 -16.47
C ILE A 120 9.34 43.71 -15.60
N GLY A 121 8.90 44.96 -15.44
CA GLY A 121 7.67 45.30 -14.75
C GLY A 121 6.47 44.66 -15.44
N ILE A 122 6.09 43.46 -15.00
CA ILE A 122 4.84 42.85 -15.41
C ILE A 122 3.74 43.53 -14.58
N ALA A 123 3.18 44.61 -15.12
CA ALA A 123 2.10 45.38 -14.50
C ALA A 123 0.76 44.61 -14.40
N ALA A 124 0.68 43.40 -14.98
CA ALA A 124 -0.47 42.52 -14.90
C ALA A 124 -0.13 41.31 -14.02
N GLY A 125 -0.94 41.07 -12.99
CA GLY A 125 -0.81 39.85 -12.18
C GLY A 125 -1.03 38.62 -13.04
N SER A 126 -0.28 37.55 -12.77
CA SER A 126 -0.41 36.27 -13.46
C SER A 126 -0.72 35.15 -12.47
N ASN A 127 -1.50 34.17 -12.94
CA ASN A 127 -1.75 32.92 -12.21
C ASN A 127 -0.97 31.79 -12.86
N MET A 128 -0.36 30.96 -12.04
CA MET A 128 0.34 29.76 -12.48
C MET A 128 -0.04 28.56 -11.63
N THR A 129 -0.19 27.40 -12.24
CA THR A 129 -0.44 26.14 -11.52
C THR A 129 0.87 25.36 -11.36
N ARG A 130 1.12 24.85 -10.15
CA ARG A 130 2.28 24.03 -9.80
C ARG A 130 1.83 22.74 -9.15
N THR A 131 2.37 21.62 -9.61
CA THR A 131 2.09 20.31 -9.05
C THR A 131 3.38 19.74 -8.48
N HIS A 132 3.33 19.31 -7.23
CA HIS A 132 4.43 18.67 -6.53
C HIS A 132 3.94 17.38 -5.88
N SER A 133 4.78 16.36 -5.94
CA SER A 133 4.49 15.06 -5.36
C SER A 133 5.55 14.72 -4.33
N TYR A 134 5.11 14.26 -3.17
CA TYR A 134 5.92 13.61 -2.18
C TYR A 134 5.58 12.12 -2.20
N SER A 135 6.54 11.31 -2.62
CA SER A 135 6.44 9.86 -2.57
C SER A 135 7.18 9.39 -1.34
N SER A 136 6.47 8.65 -0.50
CA SER A 136 7.10 7.86 0.53
C SER A 136 6.98 6.40 0.17
N SER A 137 8.08 5.66 0.32
CA SER A 137 8.00 4.21 0.39
C SER A 137 7.28 3.85 1.69
N THR A 138 5.96 3.80 1.66
CA THR A 138 5.17 3.20 2.71
C THR A 138 5.40 1.70 2.62
N TRP A 139 6.10 1.14 3.60
CA TRP A 139 6.00 -0.27 4.01
C TRP A 139 6.23 -1.32 2.91
N MET A 140 7.38 -2.01 3.00
CA MET A 140 7.64 -3.27 2.29
C MET A 140 7.41 -3.22 0.76
N GLY A 141 7.89 -2.15 0.12
CA GLY A 141 7.89 -1.99 -1.33
C GLY A 141 6.64 -1.30 -1.91
N ALA A 142 5.68 -0.92 -1.08
CA ALA A 142 4.62 0.01 -1.47
C ALA A 142 5.13 1.45 -1.45
N THR A 143 4.46 2.30 -2.20
CA THR A 143 4.78 3.72 -2.36
C THR A 143 3.47 4.48 -2.45
N LEU A 144 3.10 5.09 -1.33
CA LEU A 144 2.07 6.10 -1.28
C LEU A 144 2.68 7.43 -1.74
N THR A 145 2.07 8.03 -2.75
CA THR A 145 2.44 9.32 -3.30
C THR A 145 1.33 10.31 -3.03
N LEU A 146 1.64 11.34 -2.25
CA LEU A 146 0.78 12.50 -2.06
C LEU A 146 1.16 13.57 -3.07
N THR A 147 0.18 14.08 -3.80
CA THR A 147 0.37 15.15 -4.79
C THR A 147 -0.44 16.37 -4.40
N GLY A 148 0.24 17.51 -4.27
CA GLY A 148 -0.38 18.82 -4.12
C GLY A 148 -0.33 19.59 -5.43
N THR A 149 -1.45 20.20 -5.82
CA THR A 149 -1.54 21.13 -6.95
C THR A 149 -1.95 22.50 -6.44
N TYR A 150 -1.16 23.53 -6.71
CA TYR A 150 -1.32 24.88 -6.17
C TYR A 150 -1.47 25.91 -7.29
N ASN A 151 -2.42 26.82 -7.13
CA ASN A 151 -2.50 28.03 -7.93
C ASN A 151 -1.73 29.14 -7.21
N ILE A 152 -0.78 29.75 -7.92
CA ILE A 152 0.09 30.80 -7.40
C ILE A 152 -0.18 32.08 -8.19
N TYR A 153 -0.61 33.11 -7.48
CA TYR A 153 -0.69 34.46 -8.00
C TYR A 153 0.67 35.15 -7.88
N SER A 154 1.10 35.81 -8.94
CA SER A 154 2.35 36.58 -8.98
C SER A 154 2.09 38.01 -9.44
N TYR A 155 2.66 38.99 -8.73
CA TYR A 155 2.65 40.40 -9.10
C TYR A 155 3.97 41.05 -8.67
N ASN A 156 4.74 41.58 -9.63
CA ASN A 156 6.14 41.99 -9.40
C ASN A 156 6.96 40.88 -8.70
N SER A 157 7.56 41.18 -7.54
CA SER A 157 8.31 40.21 -6.72
C SER A 157 7.45 39.44 -5.72
N PHE A 158 6.16 39.75 -5.61
CA PHE A 158 5.23 39.09 -4.71
C PHE A 158 4.67 37.82 -5.35
N ARG A 159 4.62 36.74 -4.57
CA ARG A 159 3.98 35.47 -4.93
C ARG A 159 3.10 35.04 -3.78
N SER A 160 1.94 34.47 -4.06
CA SER A 160 1.05 33.91 -3.05
C SER A 160 0.39 32.66 -3.62
N ILE A 161 0.38 31.58 -2.86
CA ILE A 161 -0.54 30.47 -3.10
C ILE A 161 -1.95 31.01 -2.79
N THR A 162 -2.88 30.82 -3.73
CA THR A 162 -4.27 31.28 -3.61
C THR A 162 -5.24 30.13 -3.45
N GLU A 163 -4.94 28.99 -4.06
CA GLU A 163 -5.76 27.78 -4.01
C GLU A 163 -4.86 26.55 -4.04
N GLY A 164 -5.37 25.43 -3.52
CA GLY A 164 -4.68 24.16 -3.58
C GLY A 164 -5.64 22.99 -3.57
N SER A 165 -5.21 21.87 -4.16
CA SER A 165 -5.89 20.59 -4.08
C SER A 165 -4.88 19.47 -3.83
N ALA A 166 -5.35 18.39 -3.23
CA ALA A 166 -4.55 17.20 -2.95
C ALA A 166 -5.10 16.01 -3.74
N SER A 167 -4.22 15.08 -4.09
CA SER A 167 -4.59 13.75 -4.55
C SER A 167 -3.57 12.73 -4.08
N THR A 168 -4.02 11.51 -3.80
CA THR A 168 -3.14 10.39 -3.48
C THR A 168 -3.04 9.47 -4.68
N ARG A 169 -1.88 8.84 -4.82
CA ARG A 169 -1.68 7.69 -5.70
C ARG A 169 -0.93 6.64 -4.91
N PHE A 170 -1.46 5.43 -4.94
CA PHE A 170 -0.81 4.28 -4.33
C PHE A 170 -0.23 3.39 -5.44
N SER A 171 1.00 2.95 -5.28
CA SER A 171 1.73 2.11 -6.25
C SER A 171 2.81 1.31 -5.56
N GLY A 172 3.22 0.16 -6.06
CA GLY A 172 4.25 -0.66 -5.42
C GLY A 172 4.56 -1.92 -6.19
N PHE A 173 5.69 -2.56 -5.86
CA PHE A 173 6.08 -3.85 -6.44
C PHE A 173 5.26 -5.02 -5.89
N THR A 174 4.56 -4.81 -4.78
CA THR A 174 3.87 -5.84 -4.05
C THR A 174 2.38 -5.83 -4.40
N VAL A 175 1.92 -6.93 -4.96
CA VAL A 175 0.54 -7.16 -5.40
C VAL A 175 -0.23 -7.64 -4.16
N GLY A 176 -1.35 -7.00 -3.82
CA GLY A 176 -2.18 -7.34 -2.64
C GLY A 176 -2.35 -6.24 -1.60
N LEU A 177 -2.20 -5.00 -2.07
CA LEU A 177 -2.28 -3.80 -1.26
C LEU A 177 -3.48 -2.97 -1.69
N SER A 178 -4.18 -2.39 -0.73
CA SER A 178 -5.23 -1.40 -0.95
C SER A 178 -4.87 -0.10 -0.23
N TRP A 179 -5.32 1.02 -0.80
CA TRP A 179 -5.32 2.31 -0.12
C TRP A 179 -6.75 2.85 -0.14
N THR A 180 -7.32 3.00 1.05
CA THR A 180 -8.63 3.59 1.24
C THR A 180 -8.44 4.97 1.83
N GLU A 181 -8.42 5.98 0.96
CA GLU A 181 -8.34 7.39 1.37
C GLU A 181 -9.62 7.77 2.13
N THR A 182 -9.48 8.24 3.37
CA THR A 182 -10.61 8.73 4.17
C THR A 182 -10.76 10.23 4.04
N ASN A 183 -9.64 10.95 3.95
CA ASN A 183 -9.63 12.41 3.95
C ASN A 183 -8.36 12.96 3.29
N LYS A 184 -8.45 14.17 2.75
CA LYS A 184 -7.31 14.88 2.18
C LYS A 184 -7.55 16.37 2.09
N GLY A 185 -6.48 17.14 2.05
CA GLY A 185 -6.63 18.58 1.89
C GLY A 185 -5.34 19.35 1.69
N VAL A 186 -5.55 20.65 1.50
CA VAL A 186 -4.48 21.65 1.48
C VAL A 186 -4.90 22.78 2.42
N ASN A 187 -4.01 23.13 3.35
CA ASN A 187 -4.16 24.31 4.20
C ASN A 187 -3.10 25.33 3.82
N ILE A 188 -3.53 26.47 3.29
CA ILE A 188 -2.66 27.55 2.85
C ILE A 188 -2.39 28.48 4.03
N ALA A 189 -1.13 28.77 4.30
CA ALA A 189 -0.76 29.70 5.35
C ALA A 189 -1.37 31.09 5.08
N SER A 190 -1.69 31.84 6.13
CA SER A 190 -2.36 33.15 6.02
C SER A 190 -1.55 34.19 5.22
N ASN A 191 -0.23 34.04 5.16
CA ASN A 191 0.66 34.88 4.34
C ASN A 191 0.77 34.40 2.88
N GLY A 192 0.11 33.29 2.54
CA GLY A 192 0.15 32.64 1.24
C GLY A 192 1.53 32.13 0.82
N GLN A 193 2.53 32.04 1.71
CA GLN A 193 3.91 31.65 1.37
C GLN A 193 4.20 30.16 1.55
N SER A 194 3.26 29.42 2.11
CA SER A 194 3.35 27.97 2.21
C SER A 194 1.99 27.32 2.18
N ALA A 195 1.97 26.03 1.83
CA ALA A 195 0.78 25.21 1.90
C ALA A 195 1.13 23.85 2.51
N TYR A 196 0.42 23.49 3.57
CA TYR A 196 0.46 22.16 4.17
C TYR A 196 -0.50 21.26 3.41
N THR A 197 0.02 20.18 2.82
CA THR A 197 -0.76 19.22 2.02
C THR A 197 -0.72 17.88 2.71
N TRP A 198 -1.87 17.24 2.82
CA TRP A 198 -2.01 16.03 3.62
C TRP A 198 -3.07 15.10 3.04
N ALA A 199 -2.95 13.82 3.38
CA ALA A 199 -3.97 12.81 3.21
C ALA A 199 -3.91 11.80 4.36
N GLU A 200 -5.09 11.33 4.76
CA GLU A 200 -5.34 10.34 5.79
C GLU A 200 -6.07 9.16 5.13
N GLY A 201 -5.83 7.96 5.62
CA GLY A 201 -6.50 6.77 5.12
C GLY A 201 -5.96 5.49 5.73
N THR A 202 -6.40 4.37 5.17
CA THR A 202 -6.00 3.04 5.62
C THR A 202 -5.26 2.33 4.48
N VAL A 203 -4.07 1.81 4.77
CA VAL A 203 -3.42 0.85 3.89
C VAL A 203 -3.83 -0.54 4.36
N GLY A 204 -4.35 -1.35 3.43
CA GLY A 204 -4.75 -2.73 3.67
C GLY A 204 -3.85 -3.72 2.92
N TYR A 205 -3.64 -4.89 3.51
CA TYR A 205 -2.88 -6.00 2.95
C TYR A 205 -3.74 -7.26 2.96
N VAL A 206 -3.92 -7.89 1.81
CA VAL A 206 -4.52 -9.23 1.74
C VAL A 206 -3.40 -10.27 1.86
N ILE A 207 -3.40 -10.99 2.98
CA ILE A 207 -2.35 -11.92 3.36
C ILE A 207 -2.93 -13.33 3.45
N PHE A 208 -2.16 -14.30 3.00
CA PHE A 208 -2.45 -15.71 3.13
C PHE A 208 -1.29 -16.37 3.86
N ILE A 209 -1.59 -17.10 4.91
CA ILE A 209 -0.60 -17.85 5.69
C ILE A 209 -1.13 -19.27 5.89
N GLU A 210 -0.36 -20.26 5.43
CA GLU A 210 -0.75 -21.67 5.49
C GLU A 210 -2.14 -21.96 4.90
N GLY A 211 -2.55 -21.17 3.89
CA GLY A 211 -3.86 -21.30 3.21
C GLY A 211 -5.01 -20.56 3.90
N ILE A 212 -4.77 -19.87 5.02
CA ILE A 212 -5.75 -19.01 5.70
C ILE A 212 -5.58 -17.58 5.21
N GLY A 213 -6.63 -17.03 4.59
CA GLY A 213 -6.67 -15.63 4.15
C GLY A 213 -7.04 -14.70 5.30
N THR A 214 -6.38 -13.54 5.37
CA THR A 214 -6.62 -12.50 6.35
C THR A 214 -6.34 -11.11 5.77
N VAL A 215 -6.89 -10.07 6.39
CA VAL A 215 -6.56 -8.68 6.07
C VAL A 215 -5.81 -8.06 7.25
N TYR A 216 -4.66 -7.46 6.94
CA TYR A 216 -4.00 -6.54 7.85
C TYR A 216 -4.28 -5.11 7.40
N GLU A 217 -4.84 -4.29 8.29
CA GLU A 217 -5.17 -2.90 8.02
C GLU A 217 -4.40 -1.98 8.97
N ARG A 218 -3.95 -0.84 8.43
CA ARG A 218 -3.28 0.16 9.25
C ARG A 218 -3.61 1.59 8.83
N PRO A 219 -4.06 2.45 9.78
CA PRO A 219 -4.18 3.89 9.55
C PRO A 219 -2.82 4.52 9.21
N THR A 220 -2.79 5.35 8.18
CA THR A 220 -1.58 6.01 7.68
C THR A 220 -1.86 7.46 7.33
N ASP A 221 -0.96 8.35 7.76
CA ASP A 221 -1.00 9.75 7.42
C ASP A 221 0.25 10.14 6.63
N ILE A 222 0.03 10.82 5.50
CA ILE A 222 1.10 11.36 4.67
C ILE A 222 0.90 12.86 4.51
N TYR A 223 1.97 13.62 4.68
CA TYR A 223 1.92 15.07 4.52
C TYR A 223 3.24 15.66 4.07
N PHE A 224 3.15 16.83 3.42
CA PHE A 224 4.30 17.65 3.13
C PHE A 224 3.95 19.14 3.16
N THR A 225 4.96 19.97 3.42
CA THR A 225 4.84 21.42 3.32
C THR A 225 5.48 21.92 2.03
N TYR A 226 4.71 22.65 1.21
CA TYR A 226 5.22 23.35 0.04
C TYR A 226 5.55 24.81 0.40
N HIS A 227 6.75 25.26 0.02
CA HIS A 227 7.22 26.64 0.21
C HIS A 227 7.55 27.32 -1.12
N ILE A 228 7.12 28.58 -1.29
CA ILE A 228 7.40 29.42 -2.49
C ILE A 228 8.69 30.24 -2.36
#